data_AF-A0A090WYF2-F1
#
_entry.id   AF-A0A090WYF2-F1
#
_cell.length_a   1.000
_cell.length_b   1.000
_cell.length_c   1.000
_cell.angle_alpha   90.00
_cell.angle_beta   90.00
_cell.angle_gamma   90.00
#
_symmetry.space_group_name_H-M   'P 1'
#
loop_
_entity.id
_entity.type
_entity.pdbx_description
1 polymer ?
#
loop_
_entity_poly.entity_id
_entity_poly.type
_entity_poly.pdbx_seq_one_letter_code
_entity_poly.pdbx_strand_id
1 'polypeptide(L)'
;MCVGENGFITTNALSIIDVTWTKDGDPSFSATGNTLNFTPYSATDTGTYNAVLSYSANPNSCANQTLSYTVTSAPPIAGNGQTVDIAFIDTTLENLFDYINGLMIILESGQKLLQHLQAL
;
A
#
# COMPACT_ATOMS: atom_id res chain seq x y z
N MET A 1 3.83 -5.15 -3.84
CA MET A 1 5.21 -4.62 -3.80
C MET A 1 6.08 -5.32 -4.84
N CYS A 2 6.96 -4.59 -5.55
CA CYS A 2 7.83 -5.13 -6.61
C CYS A 2 9.19 -5.59 -6.06
N VAL A 3 9.64 -6.79 -6.45
CA VAL A 3 10.95 -7.34 -6.00
C VAL A 3 12.09 -6.44 -6.50
N GLY A 4 13.01 -6.11 -5.59
CA GLY A 4 14.15 -5.23 -5.85
C GLY A 4 13.87 -3.74 -5.60
N GLU A 5 12.61 -3.35 -5.47
CA GLU A 5 12.22 -1.97 -5.16
C GLU A 5 12.10 -1.74 -3.66
N ASN A 6 12.29 -0.48 -3.24
CA ASN A 6 11.99 -0.09 -1.87
C ASN A 6 10.48 0.08 -1.69
N GLY A 7 9.94 -0.48 -0.62
CA GLY A 7 8.53 -0.39 -0.27
C GLY A 7 8.33 -0.14 1.22
N PHE A 8 7.10 0.20 1.61
CA PHE A 8 6.75 0.32 3.02
C PHE A 8 5.26 0.06 3.24
N ILE A 9 4.92 -0.36 4.45
CA ILE A 9 3.56 -0.30 4.99
C ILE A 9 3.53 0.64 6.17
N THR A 10 2.43 1.35 6.38
CA THR A 10 2.33 2.35 7.45
C THR A 10 1.01 2.28 8.19
N THR A 11 1.04 2.62 9.47
CA THR A 11 -0.12 2.90 10.30
C THR A 11 -0.22 4.39 10.57
N ASN A 12 -1.45 4.90 10.63
CA ASN A 12 -1.73 6.29 11.03
C ASN A 12 -1.97 6.37 12.55
N ALA A 13 -1.19 5.63 13.34
CA ALA A 13 -1.30 5.66 14.80
C ALA A 13 -0.86 7.02 15.34
N LEU A 14 -1.56 7.50 16.39
CA LEU A 14 -1.18 8.72 17.11
C LEU A 14 0.17 8.50 17.82
N SER A 15 0.92 9.58 18.06
CA SER A 15 2.22 9.51 18.73
C SER A 15 2.20 8.97 20.16
N ILE A 16 1.03 8.94 20.80
CA ILE A 16 0.82 8.35 22.12
C ILE A 16 0.63 6.83 22.08
N ILE A 17 0.49 6.24 20.89
CA ILE A 17 0.29 4.81 20.68
C ILE A 17 1.61 4.18 20.27
N ASP A 18 2.04 3.19 21.02
CA ASP A 18 3.17 2.35 20.69
C ASP A 18 2.77 1.38 19.57
N VAL A 19 3.60 1.25 18.53
CA VAL A 19 3.35 0.35 17.40
C VAL A 19 4.47 -0.68 17.34
N THR A 20 4.09 -1.95 17.41
CA THR A 20 5.00 -3.10 17.22
C THR A 20 4.52 -3.96 16.07
N TRP A 21 5.41 -4.29 15.15
CA TRP A 21 5.14 -5.15 14.00
C TRP A 21 5.57 -6.58 14.30
N THR A 22 4.73 -7.54 13.95
CA THR A 22 5.05 -8.97 13.94
C THR A 22 4.72 -9.59 12.59
N LYS A 23 5.29 -10.76 12.27
CA LYS A 23 5.02 -11.49 11.04
C LYS A 23 4.47 -12.88 11.36
N ASP A 24 3.37 -13.25 10.72
CA ASP A 24 2.78 -14.57 10.89
C ASP A 24 3.76 -15.66 10.41
N GLY A 25 3.95 -16.68 11.25
CA GLY A 25 4.87 -17.78 10.96
C GLY A 25 6.36 -17.47 11.18
N ASP A 26 6.71 -16.22 11.51
CA ASP A 26 8.08 -15.83 11.88
C ASP A 26 8.08 -15.10 13.23
N PRO A 27 8.20 -15.84 14.35
CA PRO A 27 8.21 -15.25 15.68
C PRO A 27 9.49 -14.47 15.99
N SER A 28 10.53 -14.58 15.15
CA SER A 28 11.78 -13.83 15.34
C SER A 28 11.69 -12.41 14.78
N PHE A 29 10.74 -12.17 13.87
CA PHE A 29 10.52 -10.86 13.29
C PHE A 29 9.85 -9.91 14.29
N SER A 30 10.48 -8.78 14.54
CA SER A 30 9.90 -7.66 15.28
C SER A 30 10.45 -6.34 14.76
N ALA A 31 9.57 -5.36 14.60
CA ALA A 31 9.93 -3.98 14.28
C ALA A 31 9.03 -3.01 15.05
N THR A 32 9.42 -1.74 15.14
CA THR A 32 8.65 -0.73 15.88
C THR A 32 8.46 0.54 15.06
N GLY A 33 7.46 1.32 15.45
CA GLY A 33 7.11 2.58 14.81
C GLY A 33 6.01 2.45 13.75
N ASN A 34 5.50 3.60 13.30
CA ASN A 34 4.37 3.67 12.40
C ASN A 34 4.63 3.07 11.03
N THR A 35 5.89 3.02 10.58
CA THR A 35 6.25 2.59 9.23
C THR A 35 7.16 1.38 9.29
N LEU A 36 6.78 0.31 8.60
CA LEU A 36 7.64 -0.84 8.33
C LEU A 36 8.18 -0.73 6.91
N ASN A 37 9.50 -0.63 6.79
CA ASN A 37 10.21 -0.46 5.53
C ASN A 37 10.75 -1.80 4.98
N PHE A 38 10.73 -1.93 3.66
CA PHE A 38 11.33 -3.02 2.89
C PHE A 38 12.39 -2.42 1.97
N THR A 39 13.67 -2.65 2.27
CA THR A 39 14.79 -1.98 1.56
C THR A 39 15.94 -2.95 1.27
N PRO A 40 15.96 -3.62 0.10
CA PRO A 40 14.89 -3.70 -0.89
C PRO A 40 13.85 -4.77 -0.51
N TYR A 41 12.66 -4.71 -1.12
CA TYR A 41 11.66 -5.77 -1.02
C TYR A 41 12.11 -7.03 -1.79
N SER A 42 11.89 -8.19 -1.20
CA SER A 42 12.19 -9.51 -1.75
C SER A 42 10.95 -10.41 -1.73
N ALA A 43 10.95 -11.47 -2.54
CA ALA A 43 9.83 -12.43 -2.54
C ALA A 43 9.65 -13.13 -1.17
N THR A 44 10.71 -13.25 -0.37
CA THR A 44 10.67 -13.80 0.99
C THR A 44 10.00 -12.87 2.01
N ASP A 45 9.84 -11.59 1.66
CA ASP A 45 9.13 -10.63 2.49
C ASP A 45 7.61 -10.77 2.39
N THR A 46 7.11 -11.62 1.49
CA THR A 46 5.68 -11.98 1.47
C THR A 46 5.23 -12.59 2.80
N GLY A 47 3.95 -12.37 3.12
CA GLY A 47 3.34 -12.84 4.36
C GLY A 47 2.37 -11.83 4.97
N THR A 48 1.80 -12.20 6.11
CA THR A 48 0.92 -11.31 6.88
C THR A 48 1.73 -10.64 7.97
N TYR A 49 1.71 -9.31 7.99
CA TYR A 49 2.30 -8.48 9.03
C TYR A 49 1.20 -7.90 9.91
N ASN A 50 1.39 -7.96 11.22
CA ASN A 50 0.46 -7.41 12.19
C ASN A 50 1.08 -6.21 12.88
N ALA A 51 0.46 -5.04 12.78
CA ALA A 51 0.76 -3.91 13.65
C ALA A 51 -0.07 -4.04 14.91
N VAL A 52 0.59 -4.30 16.03
CA VAL A 52 0.03 -4.29 17.38
C VAL A 52 0.16 -2.87 17.91
N LEU A 53 -0.97 -2.20 18.06
CA LEU A 53 -1.10 -0.88 18.65
C LEU A 53 -1.33 -1.07 20.14
N SER A 54 -0.54 -0.42 20.98
CA SER A 54 -0.72 -0.44 22.43
C SER A 54 -0.63 0.96 23.03
N TYR A 55 -1.44 1.22 24.05
CA TYR A 55 -1.36 2.47 24.81
C TYR A 55 -0.78 2.19 26.20
N SER A 56 0.55 2.24 26.30
CA SER A 56 1.28 1.91 27.54
C SER A 56 0.90 2.79 28.74
N ALA A 57 0.55 4.06 28.51
CA ALA A 57 0.12 4.96 29.58
C ALA A 57 -1.29 4.66 30.13
N ASN A 58 -2.13 3.95 29.39
CA ASN A 58 -3.38 3.39 29.89
C ASN A 58 -3.68 2.01 29.26
N PRO A 59 -3.13 0.94 29.87
CA PRO A 59 -3.27 -0.42 29.36
C PRO A 59 -4.72 -0.93 29.28
N ASN A 60 -5.63 -0.35 30.08
CA ASN A 60 -7.05 -0.71 30.12
C ASN A 60 -7.90 0.06 29.09
N SER A 61 -7.27 0.89 28.26
CA SER A 61 -7.99 1.61 27.20
C SER A 61 -8.39 0.66 26.06
N CYS A 62 -9.46 1.01 25.34
CA CYS A 62 -9.85 0.33 24.10
C CYS A 62 -8.96 0.71 22.90
N ALA A 63 -7.82 1.37 23.13
CA ALA A 63 -6.91 1.79 22.08
C ALA A 63 -6.01 0.64 21.59
N ASN A 64 -5.91 -0.45 22.37
CA ASN A 64 -5.13 -1.62 22.00
C ASN A 64 -5.83 -2.36 20.86
N GLN A 65 -5.23 -2.37 19.68
CA GLN A 65 -5.81 -2.92 18.46
C GLN A 65 -4.73 -3.63 17.65
N THR A 66 -5.11 -4.61 16.84
CA THR A 66 -4.20 -5.27 15.90
C THR A 66 -4.69 -5.03 14.48
N LEU A 67 -3.81 -4.53 13.61
CA LEU A 67 -4.08 -4.33 12.19
C LEU A 67 -3.24 -5.33 11.37
N SER A 68 -3.89 -6.12 10.54
CA SER A 68 -3.24 -7.14 9.72
C SER A 68 -3.13 -6.71 8.26
N TYR A 69 -1.95 -6.86 7.68
CA TYR A 69 -1.64 -6.51 6.30
C TYR A 69 -1.02 -7.71 5.58
N THR A 70 -1.67 -8.20 4.53
CA THR A 70 -1.11 -9.27 3.69
C THR A 70 -0.29 -8.67 2.56
N VAL A 71 1.01 -8.96 2.58
CA VAL A 71 1.95 -8.57 1.53
C VAL A 71 2.08 -9.72 0.53
N THR A 72 1.76 -9.43 -0.73
CA THR A 72 1.85 -10.38 -1.86
C THR A 72 2.84 -9.87 -2.91
N SER A 73 3.43 -10.81 -3.66
CA SER A 73 4.35 -10.55 -4.77
C SER A 73 3.67 -10.66 -6.15
N ALA A 74 2.36 -10.45 -6.22
CA ALA A 74 1.68 -10.47 -7.51
C ALA A 74 2.20 -9.32 -8.40
N PRO A 75 2.54 -9.58 -9.68
CA PRO A 75 2.92 -8.52 -10.60
C PRO A 75 1.77 -7.51 -10.72
N PRO A 76 2.05 -6.19 -10.78
CA PRO A 76 1.02 -5.20 -10.98
C PRO A 76 0.33 -5.45 -12.33
N ILE A 77 -1.00 -5.51 -12.32
CA ILE A 77 -1.79 -5.64 -13.55
C ILE A 77 -2.20 -4.24 -13.97
N ALA A 78 -1.52 -3.69 -14.99
CA ALA A 78 -1.79 -2.36 -15.54
C ALA A 78 -3.11 -2.27 -16.36
N GLY A 79 -3.89 -3.36 -16.41
CA GLY A 79 -5.03 -3.52 -17.31
C GLY A 79 -4.59 -3.91 -18.73
N ASN A 80 -5.56 -4.05 -19.63
CA ASN A 80 -5.25 -4.27 -21.04
C ASN A 80 -4.91 -2.93 -21.69
N GLY A 81 -3.83 -2.88 -22.47
CA GLY A 81 -3.50 -1.71 -23.28
C GLY A 81 -4.59 -1.48 -24.32
N GLN A 82 -5.07 -0.24 -24.43
CA GLN A 82 -6.10 0.16 -25.39
C GLN A 82 -5.69 1.48 -26.05
N THR A 83 -6.06 1.66 -27.32
CA THR A 83 -5.96 2.94 -28.03
C THR A 83 -7.38 3.49 -28.20
N VAL A 84 -7.59 4.73 -27.78
CA VAL A 84 -8.87 5.43 -27.86
C VAL A 84 -8.63 6.75 -28.56
N ASP A 85 -9.22 6.91 -29.75
CA ASP A 85 -9.20 8.18 -30.46
C ASP A 85 -10.33 9.05 -29.95
N ILE A 86 -9.99 10.06 -29.13
CA ILE A 86 -10.95 11.05 -28.63
C ILE A 86 -11.01 12.19 -29.65
N ALA A 87 -12.09 12.23 -30.45
CA ALA A 87 -12.35 13.36 -31.33
C ALA A 87 -12.97 14.51 -30.51
N PHE A 88 -12.21 15.59 -30.29
CA PHE A 88 -12.71 16.82 -29.65
C PHE A 88 -13.72 17.53 -30.54
N ILE A 89 -14.98 17.07 -30.54
CA ILE A 89 -16.10 17.75 -31.21
C ILE A 89 -17.12 18.26 -30.18
N ASP A 90 -17.00 17.86 -28.92
CA ASP A 90 -17.85 18.33 -27.83
C ASP A 90 -17.02 18.98 -26.71
N THR A 91 -17.54 20.06 -26.15
CA THR A 91 -16.85 20.96 -25.20
C THR A 91 -16.87 20.44 -23.75
N THR A 92 -17.12 19.15 -23.56
CA THR A 92 -17.19 18.51 -22.26
C THR A 92 -15.81 17.99 -21.82
N LEU A 93 -15.52 18.15 -20.53
CA LEU A 93 -14.33 17.54 -19.91
C LEU A 93 -14.53 16.02 -19.89
N GLU A 94 -13.85 15.33 -20.81
CA GLU A 94 -13.88 13.85 -20.86
C GLU A 94 -13.04 13.25 -19.73
N ASN A 95 -13.62 12.34 -18.97
CA ASN A 95 -12.91 11.62 -17.92
C ASN A 95 -12.18 10.41 -18.53
N LEU A 96 -10.85 10.47 -18.59
CA LEU A 96 -10.02 9.42 -19.16
C LEU A 96 -10.18 8.06 -18.45
N PHE A 97 -10.65 8.04 -17.19
CA PHE A 97 -10.94 6.79 -16.48
C PHE A 97 -12.10 6.00 -17.08
N ASP A 98 -13.02 6.66 -17.79
CA ASP A 98 -14.19 6.03 -18.40
C ASP A 98 -13.80 5.17 -19.62
N TYR A 99 -12.58 5.35 -20.14
CA TYR A 99 -12.05 4.65 -21.30
C TYR A 99 -11.07 3.51 -20.94
N ILE A 100 -10.74 3.34 -19.66
CA ILE A 100 -9.88 2.25 -19.20
C ILE A 100 -10.73 0.98 -19.06
N ASN A 101 -10.36 -0.08 -19.80
CA ASN A 101 -11.03 -1.38 -19.71
C ASN A 101 -10.14 -2.41 -18.97
N GLY A 102 -10.67 -3.04 -17.92
CA GLY A 102 -10.01 -4.10 -17.16
C GLY A 102 -9.94 -3.81 -15.66
N LEU A 103 -9.74 -4.88 -14.86
CA LEU A 103 -9.57 -4.74 -13.41
C LEU A 103 -8.17 -4.20 -13.10
N MET A 104 -8.10 -2.90 -12.80
CA MET A 104 -6.90 -2.25 -12.29
C MET A 104 -6.72 -2.61 -10.81
N ILE A 105 -5.74 -3.45 -10.49
CA ILE A 105 -5.32 -3.69 -9.10
C ILE A 105 -3.93 -3.08 -8.92
N ILE A 106 -3.89 -1.85 -8.40
CA ILE A 106 -2.64 -1.23 -8.00
C ILE A 106 -2.32 -1.73 -6.57
N LEU A 107 -1.39 -2.68 -6.45
CA LEU A 107 -0.87 -3.15 -5.15
C LEU A 107 0.41 -2.39 -4.75
N GLU A 108 0.45 -1.07 -4.93
CA GLU A 108 1.44 -0.19 -4.30
C GLU A 108 0.84 1.22 -4.15
N SER A 109 1.12 1.84 -3.00
CA SER A 109 0.76 3.21 -2.58
C SER A 109 0.39 4.15 -3.75
N GLY A 110 -0.92 4.41 -3.90
CA GLY A 110 -1.53 5.13 -5.02
C GLY A 110 -1.20 6.62 -5.14
N GLN A 111 0.06 6.97 -5.39
CA GLN A 111 0.49 8.35 -5.69
C GLN A 111 1.55 8.44 -6.80
N LYS A 112 2.33 7.38 -7.08
CA LYS A 112 3.48 7.51 -8.00
C LYS A 112 3.09 7.58 -9.49
N LEU A 113 1.98 6.94 -9.90
CA LEU A 113 1.50 7.03 -11.28
C LEU A 113 0.77 8.35 -11.58
N LEU A 114 0.18 9.00 -10.56
CA LEU A 114 -0.47 10.31 -10.73
C LEU A 114 0.55 11.43 -11.03
N GLN A 115 1.77 11.33 -10.52
CA GLN A 115 2.78 12.38 -10.75
C GLN A 115 3.43 12.34 -12.14
N HIS A 116 3.37 11.22 -12.87
CA HIS A 116 3.95 11.16 -14.22
C HIS A 116 2.97 11.61 -15.31
N LEU A 117 1.65 11.46 -15.10
CA LEU A 117 0.63 11.93 -16.06
C LEU A 117 0.18 13.38 -15.86
N GLN A 118 0.58 14.04 -14.77
CA GLN A 118 0.34 15.47 -14.54
C GLN A 118 1.56 16.34 -14.92
N ALA A 119 2.61 15.74 -15.47
CA ALA A 119 3.86 16.39 -15.85
C ALA A 119 4.06 16.53 -17.37
N LEU A 120 3.00 16.34 -18.16
CA LEU A 120 2.94 16.67 -19.59
C LEU A 120 1.84 17.71 -19.84
#